data_AF-A0A957Q1F2-F1
#
_entry.id   AF-A0A957Q1F2-F1
#
_cell.length_a   1.000
_cell.length_b   1.000
_cell.length_c   1.000
_cell.angle_alpha   90.00
_cell.angle_beta   90.00
_cell.angle_gamma   90.00
#
_symmetry.space_group_name_H-M   'P 1'
#
loop_
_entity.id
_entity.type
_entity.pdbx_description
1 polymer ?
#
loop_
_entity_poly.entity_id
_entity_poly.type
_entity_poly.pdbx_seq_one_letter_code
_entity_poly.pdbx_strand_id
1 'polypeptide(L)' 'MIDTRVLAHPHVHEQPFTRALEGVRIPDGIDTVRVRARDSVPGFGGAEVNVPLDALAR' A
#
# COMPACT_ATOMS: atom_id res chain seq x y z
N MET A 1 -1.01 6.86 8.82
CA MET A 1 -0.98 6.63 7.36
C MET A 1 0.11 7.53 6.81
N ILE A 2 1.09 7.00 6.10
CA ILE A 2 2.24 7.78 5.61
C ILE A 2 2.07 8.27 4.17
N ASP A 3 1.31 7.54 3.34
CA ASP A 3 0.92 7.96 2.00
C ASP A 3 -0.30 7.15 1.48
N THR A 4 -0.91 7.56 0.37
CA THR A 4 -2.07 6.90 -0.27
C THR A 4 -2.03 7.01 -1.79
N ARG A 5 -2.20 5.90 -2.50
CA ARG A 5 -2.56 5.93 -3.92
C ARG A 5 -4.08 5.82 -4.08
N VAL A 6 -4.72 6.93 -4.44
CA VAL A 6 -6.17 6.92 -4.75
C VAL A 6 -6.43 6.24 -6.09
N LEU A 7 -7.40 5.33 -6.10
CA LEU A 7 -7.95 4.66 -7.27
C LEU A 7 -9.22 5.40 -7.73
N ALA A 8 -9.24 5.89 -8.98
CA ALA A 8 -10.24 6.85 -9.44
C ALA A 8 -11.50 6.23 -10.06
N HIS A 9 -11.58 4.91 -10.17
CA HIS A 9 -12.74 4.19 -10.70
C HIS A 9 -12.86 2.79 -10.09
N PRO A 10 -14.01 2.10 -10.25
CA PRO A 10 -14.12 0.70 -9.86
C PRO A 10 -13.12 -0.16 -10.64
N HIS A 11 -12.47 -1.09 -9.94
CA HIS A 11 -11.47 -2.01 -10.53
C HIS A 11 -11.90 -3.49 -10.47
N VAL A 12 -13.18 -3.77 -10.19
CA VAL A 12 -13.70 -5.14 -10.02
C VAL A 12 -13.39 -6.05 -11.22
N HIS A 13 -13.39 -5.50 -12.43
CA HIS A 13 -13.17 -6.26 -13.68
C HIS A 13 -11.73 -6.19 -14.22
N GLU A 14 -10.82 -5.50 -13.55
CA GLU A 14 -9.44 -5.29 -14.00
C GLU A 14 -8.44 -6.20 -13.26
N GLN A 15 -8.87 -7.36 -12.79
CA GLN A 15 -8.01 -8.23 -11.98
C GLN A 15 -7.23 -9.23 -12.86
N PRO A 16 -5.91 -9.38 -12.68
CA PRO A 16 -5.04 -8.65 -11.73
C PRO A 16 -4.64 -7.26 -12.27
N PHE A 17 -4.49 -6.29 -11.37
CA PHE A 17 -3.91 -4.98 -11.70
C PHE A 17 -2.73 -4.64 -10.80
N THR A 18 -1.83 -3.79 -11.32
CA THR A 18 -0.72 -3.22 -10.56
C THR A 18 -0.84 -1.71 -10.56
N ARG A 19 -0.61 -1.09 -9.40
CA ARG A 19 -0.46 0.36 -9.23
C ARG A 19 0.74 0.62 -8.34
N ALA A 20 1.46 1.70 -8.62
CA ALA A 20 2.62 2.14 -7.85
C ALA A 20 2.41 3.55 -7.29
N LEU A 21 3.11 3.83 -6.21
CA LEU A 21 3.28 5.14 -5.60
C LEU A 21 4.76 5.26 -5.24
N GLU A 22 5.42 6.24 -5.83
CA GLU A 22 6.86 6.47 -5.66
C GLU A 22 7.11 7.69 -4.77
N GLY A 23 8.31 7.79 -4.21
CA GLY A 23 8.70 8.94 -3.38
C GLY A 23 8.09 8.98 -1.98
N VAL A 24 7.52 7.86 -1.52
CA VAL A 24 7.01 7.72 -0.15
C VAL A 24 8.16 7.91 0.84
N ARG A 25 8.12 9.00 1.61
CA ARG A 25 9.13 9.27 2.63
C ARG A 25 8.79 8.50 3.91
N ILE A 26 9.71 7.67 4.34
CA ILE A 26 9.60 6.92 5.58
C ILE A 26 10.46 7.64 6.64
N PRO A 27 9.90 8.05 7.79
CA PRO A 27 10.68 8.64 8.87
C PRO A 27 11.74 7.68 9.41
N ASP A 28 12.83 8.23 9.95
CA ASP A 28 13.88 7.45 10.60
C ASP A 28 13.32 6.66 11.79
N GLY A 29 13.91 5.49 12.07
CA GLY A 29 13.52 4.61 13.18
C GLY A 29 12.26 3.77 12.92
N ILE A 30 11.76 3.72 11.68
CA ILE A 30 10.70 2.79 11.27
C ILE A 30 11.33 1.57 10.61
N ASP A 31 11.09 0.38 11.16
CA ASP A 31 11.67 -0.87 10.64
C ASP A 31 10.72 -1.63 9.69
N THR A 32 9.43 -1.33 9.73
CA THR A 32 8.42 -2.06 8.96
C THR A 32 7.30 -1.13 8.50
N VAL A 33 6.94 -1.26 7.22
CA VAL A 33 5.75 -0.60 6.64
C VAL A 33 4.67 -1.63 6.37
N ARG A 34 3.43 -1.30 6.71
CA ARG A 34 2.26 -2.12 6.42
C ARG A 34 1.49 -1.55 5.24
N VAL A 35 1.38 -2.32 4.16
CA VAL A 35 0.60 -2.01 2.96
C VAL A 35 -0.79 -2.65 3.09
N ARG A 36 -1.84 -1.86 2.86
CA ARG A 36 -3.24 -2.28 3.02
C ARG A 36 -4.09 -1.73 1.88
N ALA A 37 -4.99 -2.55 1.35
CA ALA A 37 -6.04 -2.07 0.47
C ALA A 37 -7.17 -1.41 1.28
N ARG A 38 -7.79 -0.38 0.71
CA ARG A 38 -8.95 0.30 1.28
C ARG A 38 -10.01 0.51 0.21
N ASP A 39 -11.16 -0.12 0.37
CA ASP A 39 -12.35 0.20 -0.38
C ASP A 39 -13.05 1.44 0.19
N SER A 40 -13.77 2.16 -0.66
CA SER A 40 -14.54 3.35 -0.27
C SER A 40 -15.72 3.04 0.65
N VAL A 41 -16.28 1.83 0.57
CA VAL A 41 -17.50 1.42 1.30
C VAL A 41 -17.17 0.63 2.58
N PRO A 42 -16.61 -0.60 2.54
CA PRO A 42 -16.28 -1.35 3.76
C PRO A 42 -14.99 -0.85 4.44
N GLY A 43 -14.24 0.06 3.84
CA GLY A 43 -12.98 0.55 4.38
C GLY A 43 -11.83 -0.43 4.11
N PHE A 44 -10.96 -0.63 5.11
CA PHE A 44 -9.81 -1.53 4.96
C PHE A 44 -10.24 -3.00 5.04
N GLY A 45 -9.68 -3.84 4.18
CA GLY A 45 -9.96 -5.27 4.18
C GLY A 45 -9.01 -6.03 3.25
N GLY A 46 -9.21 -7.34 3.15
CA GLY A 46 -8.35 -8.22 2.35
C GLY A 46 -6.99 -8.47 2.99
N ALA A 47 -6.00 -8.79 2.16
CA ALA A 47 -4.64 -9.07 2.60
C ALA A 47 -3.90 -7.79 3.00
N GLU A 48 -3.13 -7.88 4.08
CA GLU A 48 -2.19 -6.85 4.50
C GLU A 48 -0.78 -7.41 4.34
N VAL A 49 0.14 -6.58 3.83
CA VAL A 49 1.53 -6.98 3.63
C VAL A 49 2.41 -6.14 4.53
N ASN A 50 3.17 -6.79 5.41
CA ASN A 50 4.22 -6.14 6.18
C ASN A 50 5.54 -6.25 5.44
N VAL A 51 6.19 -5.12 5.21
CA VAL A 51 7.44 -5.00 4.49
C VAL A 51 8.51 -4.52 5.48
N PRO A 52 9.42 -5.40 5.93
CA PRO A 52 10.62 -5.00 6.64
C PRO A 52 11.51 -4.16 5.73
N LEU A 53 11.99 -3.02 6.22
CA LEU A 53 12.78 -2.08 5.41
C LEU A 53 14.27 -2.44 5.35
N ASP A 54 14.75 -3.18 6.35
CA ASP A 54 16.08 -3.79 6.35
C ASP A 54 16.24 -4.85 5.24
N ALA A 55 15.16 -5.55 4.90
CA ALA A 55 15.13 -6.53 3.81
C ALA A 55 15.24 -5.90 2.40
N LEU A 56 15.04 -4.58 2.27
CA LEU A 56 15.10 -3.86 0.99
C LEU A 56 16.47 -3.24 0.69
N ALA A 57 17.43 -3.30 1.62
CA ALA A 57 18.76 -2.69 1.48
C ALA A 57 19.73 -3.48 0.58
N ARG A 58 19.26 -4.02 -0.55
CA ARG A 58 20.10 -4.67 -1.57
C ARG A 58 20.35 -3.77 -2.76
#